data_AF-A0A6N8XGJ5-F1
#
_entry.id   AF-A0A6N8XGJ5-F1
#
_cell.length_a   1.000
_cell.length_b   1.000
_cell.length_c   1.000
_cell.angle_alpha   90.00
_cell.angle_beta   90.00
_cell.angle_gamma   90.00
#
_symmetry.space_group_name_H-M   'P 1'
#
loop_
_entity.id
_entity.type
_entity.pdbx_description
1 polymer ?
#
loop_
_entity_poly.entity_id
_entity_poly.type
_entity_poly.pdbx_seq_one_letter_code
_entity_poly.pdbx_strand_id
1 'polypeptide(L)'
;MGPTLRRVLASAARLQSVVPDAVLVGGSAAALHAGHRVSLDHDHVLADLVDRYEAVLEAVESTEGWATSVRASKPPFTIMG
;
A
#
# COMPACT_ATOMS: atom_id res chain seq x y z
N MET A 1 9.83 -12.86 13.13
CA MET A 1 8.78 -12.45 12.18
C MET A 1 8.03 -13.69 11.67
N GLY A 2 6.73 -13.78 11.96
CA GLY A 2 5.92 -14.95 11.57
C GLY A 2 5.69 -15.06 10.05
N PRO A 3 5.28 -16.24 9.54
CA PRO A 3 5.10 -16.50 8.11
C PRO A 3 4.06 -15.57 7.45
N THR A 4 3.00 -15.20 8.17
CA THR A 4 1.99 -14.26 7.68
C THR A 4 2.58 -12.88 7.41
N LEU A 5 3.32 -12.31 8.37
CA LEU A 5 3.94 -10.98 8.20
C LEU A 5 4.98 -10.99 7.07
N ARG A 6 5.72 -12.09 6.89
CA ARG A 6 6.63 -12.25 5.73
C ARG A 6 5.88 -12.15 4.40
N ARG A 7 4.71 -12.79 4.28
CA ARG A 7 3.90 -12.71 3.05
C ARG A 7 3.39 -11.30 2.80
N VAL A 8 2.92 -10.62 3.85
CA VAL A 8 2.43 -9.24 3.74
C VAL A 8 3.55 -8.29 3.31
N LEU A 9 4.74 -8.38 3.92
CA LEU A 9 5.88 -7.55 3.53
C LEU A 9 6.42 -7.87 2.13
N ALA A 10 6.36 -9.13 1.71
CA ALA A 10 6.69 -9.49 0.33
C ALA A 10 5.69 -8.89 -0.67
N SER A 11 4.41 -8.81 -0.30
CA SER A 11 3.39 -8.10 -1.08
C SER A 11 3.65 -6.59 -1.13
N ALA A 12 3.97 -5.99 0.02
CA ALA A 12 4.30 -4.57 0.11
C ALA A 12 5.52 -4.21 -0.76
N ALA A 13 6.59 -5.03 -0.70
CA ALA A 13 7.77 -4.84 -1.52
C ALA A 13 7.48 -4.91 -3.03
N ARG A 14 6.56 -5.79 -3.48
CA ARG A 14 6.12 -5.80 -4.88
C ARG A 14 5.39 -4.51 -5.26
N LEU A 15 4.49 -4.02 -4.41
CA LEU A 15 3.83 -2.73 -4.65
C LEU A 15 4.84 -1.59 -4.73
N GLN A 16 5.80 -1.52 -3.81
CA GLN A 16 6.83 -0.48 -3.81
C GLN A 16 7.77 -0.56 -5.03
N SER A 17 7.87 -1.72 -5.68
CA SER A 17 8.65 -1.85 -6.92
C SER A 17 7.96 -1.23 -8.15
N VAL A 18 6.62 -1.16 -8.15
CA VAL A 18 5.84 -0.55 -9.24
C VAL A 18 5.40 0.88 -8.91
N VAL A 19 5.33 1.24 -7.62
CA VAL A 19 5.11 2.60 -7.13
C VAL A 19 6.31 3.04 -6.28
N PRO A 20 7.38 3.58 -6.91
CA PRO A 20 8.50 4.15 -6.18
C PRO A 20 8.04 5.25 -5.21
N ASP A 21 8.82 5.46 -4.15
CA ASP A 21 8.57 6.45 -3.10
C ASP A 21 7.39 6.17 -2.17
N ALA A 22 6.63 5.10 -2.41
CA ALA A 22 5.59 4.64 -1.51
C ALA A 22 6.17 4.22 -0.14
N VAL A 23 5.72 4.85 0.94
CA VAL A 23 6.16 4.57 2.31
C VAL A 23 5.16 3.66 3.01
N LEU A 24 5.61 2.50 3.48
CA LEU A 24 4.80 1.57 4.27
C LEU A 24 4.39 2.20 5.61
N VAL A 25 3.09 2.18 5.91
CA VAL A 25 2.51 2.71 7.15
C VAL A 25 1.54 1.70 7.78
N GLY A 26 0.81 2.13 8.81
CA GLY A 26 -0.31 1.39 9.38
C GLY A 26 0.11 0.15 10.17
N GLY A 27 -0.76 -0.87 10.14
CA GLY A 27 -0.63 -2.08 10.95
C GLY A 27 0.63 -2.88 10.64
N SER A 28 1.00 -2.97 9.35
CA SER A 28 2.19 -3.71 8.90
C SER A 28 3.50 -3.06 9.31
N ALA A 29 3.60 -1.73 9.20
CA ALA A 29 4.78 -1.00 9.70
C ALA A 29 4.93 -1.18 11.22
N ALA A 30 3.84 -1.05 11.97
CA ALA A 30 3.84 -1.28 13.41
C ALA A 30 4.19 -2.74 13.78
N ALA A 31 3.69 -3.72 13.03
CA ALA A 31 3.98 -5.14 13.24
C ALA A 31 5.46 -5.47 12.97
N LEU A 32 6.05 -4.89 11.92
CA LEU A 32 7.46 -5.00 11.61
C LEU A 32 8.33 -4.36 12.71
N HIS A 33 7.97 -3.16 13.16
CA HIS A 33 8.72 -2.42 14.17
C HIS A 33 8.63 -3.06 15.57
N ALA A 34 7.41 -3.39 16.02
CA ALA A 34 7.14 -3.80 17.40
C ALA A 34 7.27 -5.33 17.61
N GLY A 35 7.18 -6.14 16.56
CA GLY A 35 7.42 -7.59 16.59
C GLY A 35 6.34 -8.45 17.26
N HIS A 36 5.30 -7.87 17.86
CA HIS A 36 4.26 -8.60 18.61
C HIS A 36 2.82 -8.36 18.11
N ARG A 37 2.63 -7.64 17.00
CA ARG A 37 1.32 -7.40 16.37
C ARG A 37 1.13 -8.30 15.14
N VAL A 38 -0.11 -8.67 14.85
CA VAL A 38 -0.53 -9.30 13.60
C VAL A 38 -1.08 -8.23 12.65
N SER A 39 -0.65 -8.25 11.39
CA SER A 39 -1.24 -7.47 10.30
C SER A 39 -1.43 -8.40 9.10
N LEU A 40 -2.50 -8.15 8.35
CA LEU A 40 -2.97 -9.00 7.25
C LEU A 40 -2.95 -8.27 5.90
N ASP A 41 -2.64 -6.97 5.91
CA ASP A 41 -2.70 -6.01 4.84
C ASP A 41 -1.54 -5.02 4.93
N HIS A 42 -1.35 -4.20 3.90
CA HIS A 42 -0.33 -3.16 3.89
C HIS A 42 -0.88 -1.86 3.33
N ASP A 43 -0.61 -0.76 4.02
CA ASP A 43 -1.00 0.59 3.62
C ASP A 43 0.24 1.38 3.25
N HIS A 44 0.12 2.24 2.24
CA HIS A 44 1.21 3.09 1.80
C HIS A 44 0.74 4.54 1.69
N VAL A 45 1.66 5.46 1.95
CA VAL A 45 1.47 6.89 1.68
C VAL A 45 2.46 7.35 0.62
N LEU A 46 2.03 8.31 -0.20
CA LEU A 46 2.86 9.05 -1.13
C LEU A 46 2.65 10.54 -0.88
N ALA A 47 3.73 11.32 -0.91
CA ALA A 47 3.67 12.76 -0.70
C ALA A 47 2.97 13.49 -1.85
N ASP A 48 3.09 12.96 -3.06
CA ASP A 48 2.64 13.51 -4.35
C ASP A 48 1.49 12.68 -4.96
N LEU A 49 0.75 11.92 -4.13
CA LEU A 49 -0.33 11.05 -4.63
C LEU A 49 -1.39 11.82 -5.42
N VAL A 50 -1.69 13.05 -5.01
CA VAL A 50 -2.67 13.92 -5.67
C VAL A 50 -2.26 14.19 -7.12
N ASP A 51 -0.98 14.47 -7.35
CA ASP A 51 -0.45 14.84 -8.67
C ASP A 51 -0.25 13.63 -9.58
N ARG A 52 -0.09 12.43 -9.00
CA ARG A 52 0.25 11.19 -9.73
C ARG A 52 -0.79 10.09 -9.61
N TYR A 53 -2.00 10.40 -9.13
CA TYR A 53 -3.01 9.40 -8.82
C TYR A 53 -3.28 8.42 -9.98
N GLU A 54 -3.48 8.94 -11.19
CA GLU A 54 -3.78 8.11 -12.36
C GLU A 54 -2.61 7.18 -12.71
N ALA A 55 -1.37 7.69 -12.70
CA ALA A 55 -0.18 6.89 -12.96
C ALA A 55 0.04 5.80 -11.89
N VAL A 56 -0.24 6.12 -10.63
CA VAL A 56 -0.17 5.15 -9.52
C VAL A 56 -1.25 4.08 -9.67
N LEU A 57 -2.48 4.47 -10.01
CA LEU A 57 -3.58 3.55 -10.23
C LEU A 57 -3.25 2.59 -11.38
N GLU A 58 -2.79 3.11 -12.52
CA GLU A 58 -2.39 2.31 -13.68
C GLU A 58 -1.25 1.33 -13.33
N ALA A 59 -0.19 1.80 -12.66
CA ALA A 59 0.95 0.97 -12.29
C ALA A 59 0.51 -0.21 -11.40
N VAL A 60 -0.35 0.06 -10.43
CA VAL A 60 -0.87 -0.95 -9.51
C VAL A 60 -1.83 -1.92 -10.22
N GLU A 61 -2.72 -1.42 -11.08
CA GLU A 61 -3.65 -2.25 -11.87
C GLU A 61 -2.95 -3.15 -12.89
N SER A 62 -1.78 -2.75 -13.37
CA SER A 62 -0.95 -3.58 -14.25
C SER A 62 -0.27 -4.76 -13.55
N THR A 63 -0.31 -4.81 -12.21
CA THR A 63 0.32 -5.89 -11.43
C THR A 63 -0.52 -7.16 -11.45
N GLU A 64 0.13 -8.31 -11.69
CA GLU A 64 -0.53 -9.61 -11.70
C GLU A 64 -1.28 -9.91 -10.39
N GLY A 65 -2.55 -10.29 -10.52
CA GLY A 65 -3.41 -10.64 -9.39
C GLY A 65 -3.99 -9.44 -8.63
N TRP A 66 -3.76 -8.20 -9.10
CA TRP A 66 -4.43 -7.03 -8.56
C TRP A 66 -5.91 -6.99 -8.93
N ALA A 67 -6.75 -6.57 -7.98
CA ALA A 67 -8.18 -6.33 -8.21
C ALA A 67 -8.60 -5.05 -7.49
N THR A 68 -8.84 -3.98 -8.25
CA THR A 68 -9.28 -2.69 -7.70
C THR A 68 -10.72 -2.80 -7.21
N SER A 69 -10.95 -2.44 -5.94
CA SER A 69 -12.30 -2.30 -5.41
C SER A 69 -12.96 -1.04 -5.95
N VAL A 70 -13.83 -1.19 -6.95
CA VAL A 70 -14.57 -0.08 -7.58
C VAL A 70 -15.45 0.72 -6.62
N ARG A 71 -15.82 0.14 -5.47
CA ARG A 71 -16.61 0.83 -4.44
C ARG A 71 -15.76 1.78 -3.59
N ALA A 72 -14.49 1.43 -3.36
CA ALA A 72 -13.60 2.12 -2.45
C ALA A 72 -12.56 3.01 -3.16
N SER A 73 -12.23 2.68 -4.42
CA SER A 73 -11.30 3.45 -5.23
C SER A 73 -11.95 4.75 -5.69
N LYS A 74 -11.47 5.87 -5.14
CA LYS A 74 -11.86 7.23 -5.51
C LYS A 74 -10.59 8.07 -5.61
N PRO A 75 -10.57 9.07 -6.51
CA PRO A 75 -9.49 10.05 -6.54
C PRO A 75 -9.24 10.66 -5.16
N PRO A 76 -8.00 11.07 -4.85
CA PRO A 76 -7.67 11.69 -3.58
C PRO A 76 -8.56 12.91 -3.35
N PHE A 77 -9.12 13.00 -2.15
CA PHE A 77 -9.95 14.13 -1.75
C PHE A 77 -9.41 14.66 -0.43
N THR A 78 -9.34 15.98 -0.32
CA THR A 78 -8.95 16.63 0.93
C THR A 78 -10.08 16.50 1.94
N ILE A 79 -9.84 15.78 3.04
CA ILE A 79 -10.83 15.59 4.12
C ILE A 79 -10.93 16.84 5.01
N MET A 80 -9.84 17.59 5.13
CA MET A 80 -9.74 18.80 5.95
C MET A 80 -9.01 19.88 5.17
N GLY A 81 -9.73 20.52 4.24
CA GLY A 81 -9.26 21.74 3.59
C GLY A 81 -9.06 22.87 4.60
#